data_AF-A0AAW1K2Q3-F1
#
_entry.id   AF-A0AAW1K2Q3-F1
#
_cell.length_a   1.000
_cell.length_b   1.000
_cell.length_c   1.000
_cell.angle_alpha   90.00
_cell.angle_beta   90.00
_cell.angle_gamma   90.00
#
_symmetry.space_group_name_H-M   'P 1'
#
loop_
_entity.id
_entity.type
_entity.pdbx_description
1 polymer ?
#
loop_
_entity_poly.entity_id
_entity_poly.type
_entity_poly.pdbx_seq_one_letter_code
_entity_poly.pdbx_strand_id
1 'polypeptide(L)'
;MWRPWNEEREGEINNDNCEPAMDNINSAKKIHLGVQAKQIVLNVYSNLREENAEHVDKDIIKRTSKLTGVCYSTVYNIVKHGIEKRKARSDKGSIRKVPSWEVDIIRRTVYSMYNQGQVATLDSLQRDLMENTEIQASRTTIWRTLKQNGFRFGTLDKRRVIMESTRIQKLRQEYLIEIKNFRDEGRFICYLDETWYDTHDTVNKGWIDNSQECVLDAPPSRGKTKPGTTLTIP
;
A
#
# COMPACT_ATOMS: atom_id res chain seq x y z
N MET A 1 -32.39 -15.36 -66.85
CA MET A 1 -33.57 -15.69 -67.69
C MET A 1 -34.58 -16.36 -66.79
N TRP A 2 -35.79 -15.79 -66.73
CA TRP A 2 -36.99 -16.22 -65.99
C TRP A 2 -37.33 -17.72 -66.15
N ARG A 3 -38.02 -18.35 -65.18
CA ARG A 3 -39.49 -18.49 -65.09
C ARG A 3 -39.87 -19.37 -63.85
N PRO A 4 -41.15 -19.54 -63.45
CA PRO A 4 -41.94 -18.61 -62.63
C PRO A 4 -42.62 -19.37 -61.46
N TRP A 5 -43.32 -18.68 -60.56
CA TRP A 5 -44.49 -19.28 -59.90
C TRP A 5 -45.50 -18.17 -59.61
N ASN A 6 -46.49 -18.08 -60.49
CA ASN A 6 -47.79 -17.53 -60.12
C ASN A 6 -48.51 -18.63 -59.35
N GLU A 7 -49.07 -18.31 -58.19
CA GLU A 7 -50.52 -18.42 -58.05
C GLU A 7 -50.97 -17.69 -56.79
N GLU A 8 -51.96 -16.83 -57.02
CA GLU A 8 -52.68 -16.03 -56.05
C GLU A 8 -53.33 -16.93 -54.99
N ARG A 9 -53.33 -16.44 -53.76
CA ARG A 9 -54.53 -16.60 -52.93
C ARG A 9 -54.69 -15.35 -52.07
N GLU A 10 -55.52 -14.45 -52.57
CA GLU A 10 -56.17 -13.45 -51.75
C GLU A 10 -56.92 -14.17 -50.62
N GLY A 11 -56.62 -13.78 -49.39
CA GLY A 11 -57.25 -14.25 -48.18
C GLY A 11 -57.42 -13.07 -47.25
N GLU A 12 -58.68 -12.72 -47.03
CA GLU A 12 -59.17 -11.53 -46.36
C GLU A 12 -58.67 -11.35 -44.92
N ILE A 13 -58.68 -10.09 -44.52
CA ILE A 13 -58.41 -9.52 -43.20
C ILE A 13 -59.25 -10.24 -42.13
N ASN A 14 -58.59 -10.71 -41.08
CA ASN A 14 -59.20 -10.80 -39.75
C ASN A 14 -58.32 -10.07 -38.75
N ASN A 15 -58.86 -8.95 -38.28
CA ASN A 15 -58.42 -8.22 -37.10
C ASN A 15 -58.69 -9.09 -35.88
N ASP A 16 -57.64 -9.62 -35.27
CA ASP A 16 -57.68 -10.02 -33.86
C ASP A 16 -56.28 -9.85 -33.25
N ASN A 17 -56.18 -8.85 -32.36
CA ASN A 17 -55.19 -8.68 -31.30
C ASN A 17 -53.76 -9.13 -31.60
N CYS A 18 -52.98 -8.25 -32.25
CA CYS A 18 -51.53 -8.33 -32.19
C CYS A 18 -51.03 -7.31 -31.16
N GLU A 19 -50.95 -7.73 -29.90
CA GLU A 19 -50.07 -7.08 -28.92
C GLU A 19 -48.69 -6.94 -29.56
N PRO A 20 -48.11 -5.73 -29.64
CA PRO A 20 -46.76 -5.61 -30.17
C PRO A 20 -45.81 -6.24 -29.14
N ALA A 21 -45.25 -7.37 -29.55
CA ALA A 21 -44.12 -8.05 -28.92
C ALA A 21 -43.11 -7.04 -28.36
N MET A 22 -43.05 -6.92 -27.03
CA MET A 22 -41.94 -6.28 -26.32
C MET A 22 -41.26 -7.23 -25.34
N ASP A 23 -41.33 -8.53 -25.61
CA ASP A 23 -40.53 -9.54 -24.91
C ASP A 23 -39.28 -9.88 -25.70
N ASN A 24 -38.38 -8.89 -25.86
CA ASN A 24 -36.98 -9.15 -26.14
C ASN A 24 -36.11 -7.93 -25.85
N ILE A 25 -35.97 -7.58 -24.58
CA ILE A 25 -34.88 -6.70 -24.14
C ILE A 25 -33.92 -7.56 -23.34
N ASN A 26 -32.93 -8.09 -24.08
CA ASN A 26 -31.57 -8.38 -23.65
C ASN A 26 -31.33 -8.23 -22.16
N SER A 27 -30.99 -9.32 -21.48
CA SER A 27 -30.43 -9.35 -20.10
C SER A 27 -29.62 -8.08 -19.84
N ALA A 28 -30.29 -7.08 -19.25
CA ALA A 28 -29.77 -5.73 -19.27
C ALA A 28 -28.59 -5.73 -18.30
N LYS A 29 -27.37 -5.64 -18.84
CA LYS A 29 -26.16 -5.44 -18.04
C LYS A 29 -26.48 -4.34 -17.04
N LYS A 30 -26.17 -4.57 -15.77
CA LYS A 30 -26.40 -3.60 -14.69
C LYS A 30 -25.59 -2.34 -14.97
N ILE A 31 -26.17 -1.40 -15.71
CA ILE A 31 -25.53 -0.13 -16.05
C ILE A 31 -25.55 0.75 -14.82
N HIS A 32 -24.39 1.32 -14.50
CA HIS A 32 -24.28 2.31 -13.44
C HIS A 32 -24.84 3.66 -13.92
N LEU A 33 -25.91 4.15 -13.27
CA LEU A 33 -26.45 5.49 -13.57
C LEU A 33 -25.65 6.57 -12.83
N GLY A 34 -25.13 7.55 -13.58
CA GLY A 34 -24.55 8.77 -13.04
C GLY A 34 -25.59 9.68 -12.36
N VAL A 35 -25.12 10.67 -11.61
CA VAL A 35 -25.97 11.60 -10.83
C VAL A 35 -26.95 12.36 -11.75
N GLN A 36 -26.47 12.88 -12.87
CA GLN A 36 -27.29 13.61 -13.84
C GLN A 36 -28.40 12.75 -14.44
N ALA A 37 -28.09 11.50 -14.80
CA ALA A 37 -29.09 10.56 -15.33
C ALA A 37 -30.19 10.26 -14.31
N LYS A 38 -29.83 10.10 -13.03
CA LYS A 38 -30.83 9.94 -11.94
C LYS A 38 -31.71 11.18 -11.77
N GLN A 39 -31.14 12.38 -11.95
CA GLN A 39 -31.90 13.63 -11.90
C GLN A 39 -32.90 13.72 -13.05
N ILE A 40 -32.50 13.32 -14.26
CA ILE A 40 -33.39 13.28 -15.42
C ILE A 40 -34.57 12.33 -15.14
N VAL A 41 -34.30 11.14 -14.58
CA VAL A 41 -35.35 10.18 -14.20
C VAL A 41 -36.32 10.78 -13.17
N LEU A 42 -35.82 11.50 -12.17
CA LEU A 42 -36.66 12.18 -11.18
C LEU A 42 -37.49 13.30 -11.80
N ASN A 43 -36.92 14.12 -12.68
CA ASN A 43 -37.64 15.20 -13.35
C ASN A 43 -38.79 14.63 -14.21
N VAL A 44 -38.55 13.54 -14.94
CA VAL A 44 -39.60 12.86 -15.72
C VAL A 44 -40.71 12.33 -14.81
N TYR A 45 -40.35 11.70 -13.68
CA TYR A 45 -41.34 11.23 -12.71
C TYR A 45 -42.16 12.39 -12.11
N SER A 46 -41.51 13.48 -11.70
CA SER A 46 -42.18 14.67 -11.17
C SER A 46 -43.17 15.26 -12.16
N ASN A 47 -42.77 15.44 -13.43
CA ASN A 47 -43.65 15.95 -14.47
C ASN A 47 -44.86 15.03 -14.70
N LEU A 48 -44.65 13.71 -14.78
CA LEU A 48 -45.76 12.76 -14.98
C LEU A 48 -46.72 12.73 -13.80
N ARG A 49 -46.21 12.96 -12.59
CA ARG A 49 -47.01 13.04 -11.36
C ARG A 49 -47.83 14.33 -11.31
N GLU A 50 -47.27 15.44 -11.75
CA GLU A 50 -47.98 16.72 -11.85
C GLU A 50 -49.10 16.68 -12.91
N GLU A 51 -48.83 16.05 -14.07
CA GLU A 51 -49.82 15.88 -15.15
C GLU A 51 -50.96 14.92 -14.79
N ASN A 52 -50.70 13.92 -13.93
CA ASN A 52 -51.60 12.80 -13.68
C ASN A 52 -51.76 12.55 -12.17
N ALA A 53 -52.20 13.58 -11.43
CA ALA A 53 -52.26 13.55 -9.96
C ALA A 53 -53.22 12.49 -9.38
N GLU A 54 -54.18 11.97 -10.16
CA GLU A 54 -55.15 10.96 -9.73
C GLU A 54 -54.67 9.51 -9.90
N HIS A 55 -53.57 9.28 -10.62
CA HIS A 55 -53.09 7.93 -10.90
C HIS A 55 -52.26 7.32 -9.77
N VAL A 56 -52.27 5.99 -9.70
CA VAL A 56 -51.45 5.22 -8.74
C VAL A 56 -49.97 5.38 -9.10
N ASP A 57 -49.13 5.67 -8.10
CA ASP A 57 -47.68 5.86 -8.27
C ASP A 57 -46.98 4.75 -9.06
N LYS A 58 -47.47 3.51 -8.95
CA LYS A 58 -46.94 2.35 -9.68
C LYS A 58 -47.04 2.51 -11.20
N ASP A 59 -48.13 3.08 -11.69
CA ASP A 59 -48.37 3.28 -13.12
C ASP A 59 -47.50 4.41 -13.66
N ILE A 60 -47.32 5.46 -12.86
CA ILE A 60 -46.41 6.58 -13.16
C ILE A 60 -44.96 6.07 -13.24
N ILE A 61 -44.54 5.20 -12.33
CA ILE A 61 -43.19 4.59 -12.34
C ILE A 61 -43.02 3.67 -13.56
N LYS A 62 -44.04 2.88 -13.92
CA LYS A 62 -44.01 2.03 -15.13
C LYS A 62 -43.88 2.86 -16.40
N ARG A 63 -44.61 3.97 -16.48
CA ARG A 63 -44.52 4.93 -17.60
C ARG A 63 -43.16 5.63 -17.64
N THR A 64 -42.64 6.06 -16.50
CA THR A 64 -41.30 6.66 -16.37
C THR A 64 -40.22 5.68 -16.82
N SER A 65 -40.33 4.41 -16.45
CA SER A 65 -39.41 3.34 -16.87
C SER A 65 -39.42 3.18 -18.39
N LYS A 66 -40.60 3.18 -19.01
CA LYS A 66 -40.74 3.08 -20.47
C LYS A 66 -40.13 4.29 -21.19
N LEU A 67 -40.37 5.51 -20.70
CA LEU A 67 -39.87 6.75 -21.31
C LEU A 67 -38.35 6.93 -21.16
N THR A 68 -37.80 6.57 -20.00
CA THR A 68 -36.37 6.77 -19.69
C THR A 68 -35.50 5.60 -20.13
N GLY A 69 -36.09 4.46 -20.50
CA GLY A 69 -35.36 3.23 -20.82
C GLY A 69 -34.63 2.62 -19.62
N VAL A 70 -34.89 3.10 -18.40
CA VAL A 70 -34.31 2.60 -17.15
C VAL A 70 -35.23 1.52 -16.58
N CYS A 71 -34.66 0.43 -16.06
CA CYS A 71 -35.47 -0.65 -15.52
C CYS A 71 -36.35 -0.20 -14.35
N TYR A 72 -37.55 -0.77 -14.27
CA TYR A 72 -38.57 -0.43 -13.27
C TYR A 72 -38.02 -0.39 -11.84
N SER A 73 -37.24 -1.40 -11.45
CA SER A 73 -36.66 -1.50 -10.10
C SER A 73 -35.68 -0.36 -9.78
N THR A 74 -34.94 0.12 -10.78
CA THR A 74 -34.02 1.25 -10.61
C THR A 74 -34.78 2.57 -10.47
N VAL A 75 -35.82 2.79 -11.29
CA VAL A 75 -36.70 3.97 -11.17
C VAL A 75 -37.38 3.97 -9.80
N TYR A 76 -37.97 2.84 -9.40
CA TYR A 76 -38.60 2.69 -8.08
C TYR A 76 -37.64 3.04 -6.94
N ASN A 77 -36.40 2.53 -6.98
CA ASN A 77 -35.40 2.83 -5.95
C ASN A 77 -34.98 4.30 -5.94
N ILE A 78 -34.83 4.93 -7.11
CA ILE A 78 -34.51 6.37 -7.23
C ILE A 78 -35.65 7.22 -6.64
N VAL A 79 -36.91 6.89 -6.93
CA VAL A 79 -38.08 7.62 -6.40
C VAL A 79 -38.19 7.43 -4.89
N LYS A 80 -38.02 6.19 -4.39
CA LYS A 80 -38.18 5.86 -2.97
C LYS A 80 -37.06 6.43 -2.09
N HIS A 81 -35.81 6.37 -2.54
CA HIS A 81 -34.64 6.74 -1.74
C HIS A 81 -33.99 8.07 -2.17
N GLY A 82 -34.41 8.64 -3.30
CA GLY A 82 -33.79 9.83 -3.87
C GLY A 82 -32.38 9.58 -4.44
N ILE A 83 -31.69 10.67 -4.78
CA ILE A 83 -30.29 10.61 -5.25
C ILE A 83 -29.35 10.59 -4.05
N GLU A 84 -29.11 9.40 -3.49
CA GLU A 84 -28.10 9.25 -2.46
C GLU A 84 -26.68 9.37 -3.02
N LYS A 85 -25.82 10.09 -2.28
CA LYS A 85 -24.38 10.10 -2.55
C LYS A 85 -23.84 8.70 -2.32
N ARG A 86 -23.17 8.14 -3.32
CA ARG A 86 -22.53 6.84 -3.19
C ARG A 86 -21.49 6.90 -2.07
N LYS A 87 -21.64 6.04 -1.04
CA LYS A 87 -20.58 5.84 -0.05
C LYS A 87 -19.32 5.36 -0.77
N ALA A 88 -18.20 6.04 -0.57
CA ALA A 88 -16.91 5.58 -1.07
C ALA A 88 -16.69 4.16 -0.55
N ARG A 89 -16.45 3.22 -1.46
CA ARG A 89 -16.06 1.87 -1.03
C ARG A 89 -14.67 2.00 -0.43
N SER A 90 -14.58 1.72 0.87
CA SER A 90 -13.30 1.42 1.49
C SER A 90 -12.92 0.02 1.04
N ASP A 91 -12.11 -0.10 0.00
CA ASP A 91 -11.50 -1.40 -0.39
C ASP A 91 -10.51 -1.90 0.68
N LYS A 92 -10.21 -1.07 1.68
CA LYS A 92 -9.47 -1.46 2.88
C LYS A 92 -10.44 -2.13 3.84
N GLY A 93 -10.35 -3.45 3.97
CA GLY A 93 -11.04 -4.21 5.00
C GLY A 93 -10.73 -3.66 6.40
N SER A 94 -11.53 -4.06 7.40
CA SER A 94 -11.34 -3.63 8.79
C SER A 94 -9.92 -3.95 9.24
N ILE A 95 -9.10 -2.91 9.38
CA ILE A 95 -7.71 -3.03 9.81
C ILE A 95 -7.75 -3.46 11.28
N ARG A 96 -7.08 -4.57 11.63
CA ARG A 96 -6.87 -4.96 13.04
C ARG A 96 -6.22 -3.77 13.75
N LYS A 97 -6.98 -3.12 14.64
CA LYS A 97 -6.43 -2.11 15.54
C LYS A 97 -5.70 -2.85 16.64
N VAL A 98 -4.39 -2.72 16.66
CA VAL A 98 -3.55 -3.26 17.73
C VAL A 98 -3.74 -2.36 18.95
N PRO A 99 -4.18 -2.89 20.10
CA PRO A 99 -4.36 -2.08 21.31
C PRO A 99 -3.01 -1.59 21.83
N SER A 100 -3.02 -0.49 22.60
CA SER A 100 -1.78 0.17 23.06
C SER A 100 -0.86 -0.74 23.88
N TRP A 101 -1.41 -1.69 24.64
CA TRP A 101 -0.61 -2.61 25.45
C TRP A 101 0.15 -3.63 24.59
N GLU A 102 -0.44 -4.12 23.49
CA GLU A 102 0.26 -5.01 22.53
C GLU A 102 1.41 -4.26 21.85
N VAL A 103 1.21 -2.99 21.54
CA VAL A 103 2.24 -2.11 20.99
C VAL A 103 3.44 -2.01 21.92
N ASP A 104 3.18 -1.79 23.22
CA ASP A 104 4.24 -1.64 24.22
C ASP A 104 5.03 -2.94 24.41
N ILE A 105 4.35 -4.09 24.35
CA ILE A 105 4.99 -5.40 24.38
C ILE A 105 5.90 -5.56 23.15
N ILE A 106 5.38 -5.29 21.93
CA ILE A 106 6.18 -5.38 20.70
C ILE A 106 7.43 -4.48 20.78
N ARG A 107 7.29 -3.26 21.31
CA ARG A 107 8.41 -2.32 21.51
C ARG A 107 9.46 -2.91 22.46
N ARG A 108 9.05 -3.43 23.61
CA ARG A 108 9.94 -4.05 24.60
C ARG A 108 10.66 -5.27 24.04
N THR A 109 9.96 -6.11 23.27
CA THR A 109 10.56 -7.27 22.61
C THR A 109 11.66 -6.84 21.66
N VAL A 110 11.42 -5.81 20.83
CA VAL A 110 12.46 -5.26 19.94
C VAL A 110 13.69 -4.81 20.73
N TYR A 111 13.52 -4.06 21.82
CA TYR A 111 14.65 -3.63 22.65
C TYR A 111 15.37 -4.81 23.32
N SER A 112 14.63 -5.81 23.79
CA SER A 112 15.21 -7.04 24.35
C SER A 112 16.09 -7.76 23.32
N MET A 113 15.66 -7.85 22.07
CA MET A 113 16.47 -8.47 21.00
C MET A 113 17.79 -7.71 20.80
N TYR A 114 17.75 -6.37 20.74
CA TYR A 114 18.96 -5.56 20.62
C TYR A 114 19.89 -5.69 21.81
N ASN A 115 19.35 -5.72 23.03
CA ASN A 115 20.12 -5.95 24.26
C ASN A 115 20.79 -7.33 24.28
N GLN A 116 20.19 -8.32 23.60
CA GLN A 116 20.78 -9.65 23.42
C GLN A 116 21.76 -9.73 22.23
N GLY A 117 22.02 -8.61 21.54
CA GLY A 117 22.91 -8.55 20.38
C GLY A 117 22.32 -9.13 19.10
N GLN A 118 21.00 -9.40 19.06
CA GLN A 118 20.30 -9.92 17.89
C GLN A 118 19.58 -8.80 17.14
N VAL A 119 19.67 -8.80 15.80
CA VAL A 119 18.90 -7.86 14.97
C VAL A 119 17.45 -8.30 14.93
N ALA A 120 16.56 -7.41 15.37
CA ALA A 120 15.13 -7.60 15.20
C ALA A 120 14.78 -7.64 13.71
N THR A 121 14.53 -8.83 13.16
CA THR A 121 13.87 -9.01 11.86
C THR A 121 12.38 -9.24 12.08
N LEU A 122 11.54 -9.05 11.06
CA LEU A 122 10.11 -9.27 11.23
C LEU A 122 9.78 -10.74 11.57
N ASP A 123 10.51 -11.70 11.00
CA ASP A 123 10.30 -13.13 11.27
C ASP A 123 10.80 -13.52 12.66
N SER A 124 11.99 -13.06 13.04
CA SER A 124 12.54 -13.33 14.37
C SER A 124 11.66 -12.70 15.45
N LEU A 125 11.18 -11.48 15.23
CA LEU A 125 10.27 -10.79 16.14
C LEU A 125 8.91 -11.50 16.22
N GLN A 126 8.37 -11.96 15.09
CA GLN A 126 7.12 -12.72 15.09
C GLN A 126 7.25 -14.02 15.89
N ARG A 127 8.34 -14.76 15.67
CA ARG A 127 8.63 -16.00 16.43
C ARG A 127 8.77 -15.72 17.92
N ASP A 128 9.56 -14.71 18.28
CA ASP A 128 9.78 -14.36 19.69
C ASP A 128 8.49 -13.91 20.39
N LEU A 129 7.63 -13.17 19.70
CA LEU A 129 6.30 -12.81 20.21
C LEU A 129 5.40 -14.04 20.39
N MET A 130 5.45 -15.02 19.50
CA MET A 130 4.65 -16.24 19.62
C MET A 130 5.13 -17.15 20.76
N GLU A 131 6.43 -17.18 21.03
CA GLU A 131 7.05 -18.03 22.06
C GLU A 131 6.96 -17.40 23.45
N ASN A 132 7.27 -16.11 23.56
CA ASN A 132 7.40 -15.42 24.84
C ASN A 132 6.14 -14.66 25.26
N THR A 133 5.14 -14.50 24.38
CA THR A 133 3.92 -13.72 24.65
C THR A 133 2.67 -14.38 24.08
N GLU A 134 1.50 -13.91 24.50
CA GLU A 134 0.21 -14.37 23.95
C GLU A 134 -0.17 -13.67 22.62
N ILE A 135 0.72 -12.83 22.07
CA ILE A 135 0.41 -11.99 20.91
C ILE A 135 0.62 -12.78 19.61
N GLN A 136 -0.48 -13.22 19.02
CA GLN A 136 -0.52 -13.82 17.69
C GLN A 136 -0.69 -12.74 16.61
N ALA A 137 0.40 -12.03 16.30
CA ALA A 137 0.42 -11.00 15.26
C ALA A 137 0.99 -11.54 13.94
N SER A 138 0.38 -11.16 12.81
CA SER A 138 0.96 -11.45 11.48
C SER A 138 2.14 -10.53 11.18
N ARG A 139 3.07 -10.99 10.32
CA ARG A 139 4.20 -10.19 9.82
C ARG A 139 3.80 -8.79 9.35
N THR A 140 2.70 -8.68 8.62
CA THR A 140 2.17 -7.40 8.12
C THR A 140 1.62 -6.51 9.23
N THR A 141 1.02 -7.10 10.26
CA THR A 141 0.55 -6.37 11.45
C THR A 141 1.73 -5.81 12.22
N ILE A 142 2.76 -6.62 12.49
CA ILE A 142 3.98 -6.19 13.18
C ILE A 142 4.66 -5.04 12.43
N TRP A 143 4.87 -5.17 11.12
CA TRP A 143 5.46 -4.11 10.29
C TRP A 143 4.68 -2.79 10.38
N ARG A 144 3.34 -2.85 10.28
CA ARG A 144 2.48 -1.65 10.40
C ARG A 144 2.58 -1.05 11.80
N THR A 145 2.51 -1.89 12.84
CA THR A 145 2.61 -1.45 14.23
C THR A 145 3.92 -0.74 14.49
N LEU A 146 5.05 -1.30 14.06
CA LEU A 146 6.36 -0.66 14.18
C LEU A 146 6.38 0.71 13.48
N LYS A 147 5.91 0.78 12.23
CA LYS A 147 5.84 2.04 11.48
C LYS A 147 4.95 3.10 12.13
N GLN A 148 3.79 2.72 12.63
CA GLN A 148 2.87 3.63 13.34
C GLN A 148 3.47 4.15 14.64
N ASN A 149 4.37 3.39 15.26
CA ASN A 149 5.02 3.72 16.53
C ASN A 149 6.38 4.41 16.38
N GLY A 150 6.69 4.93 15.20
CA GLY A 150 7.90 5.72 14.96
C GLY A 150 9.16 4.90 14.63
N PHE A 151 9.06 3.57 14.53
CA PHE A 151 10.19 2.76 14.07
C PHE A 151 10.41 2.91 12.56
N ARG A 152 11.67 2.98 12.17
CA ARG A 152 12.15 2.95 10.79
C ARG A 152 13.15 1.83 10.61
N PHE A 153 13.13 1.18 9.46
CA PHE A 153 14.19 0.27 9.09
C PHE A 153 15.35 1.10 8.52
N GLY A 154 16.53 0.99 9.12
CA GLY A 154 17.68 1.85 8.78
C GLY A 154 19.00 1.28 9.26
N THR A 155 20.07 2.03 9.02
CA THR A 155 21.42 1.64 9.45
C THR A 155 21.54 1.72 10.97
N LEU A 156 22.04 0.64 11.58
CA LEU A 156 22.35 0.54 13.00
C LEU A 156 23.67 1.25 13.26
N ASP A 157 23.60 2.56 13.44
CA ASP A 157 24.78 3.37 13.73
C ASP A 157 25.06 3.42 15.23
N LYS A 158 26.22 2.86 15.62
CA LYS A 158 26.75 2.95 16.99
C LYS A 158 27.55 4.23 17.20
N ARG A 159 28.06 4.85 16.14
CA ARG A 159 28.97 5.98 16.19
C ARG A 159 28.19 7.30 16.17
N ARG A 160 27.20 7.43 17.05
CA ARG A 160 26.42 8.68 17.19
C ARG A 160 27.25 9.82 17.78
N VAL A 161 28.33 9.50 18.48
CA VAL A 161 29.27 10.48 19.04
C VAL A 161 30.68 10.07 18.63
N ILE A 162 31.39 10.98 17.97
CA ILE A 162 32.82 10.85 17.71
C ILE A 162 33.53 11.11 19.05
N MET A 163 33.78 10.05 19.83
CA MET A 163 34.62 10.14 21.02
C MET A 163 36.08 10.04 20.60
N GLU A 164 36.62 11.12 20.03
CA GLU A 164 38.07 11.20 19.81
C GLU A 164 38.78 11.61 21.09
N SER A 165 39.91 10.94 21.39
CA SER A 165 40.77 11.34 22.50
C SER A 165 41.48 12.66 22.16
N THR A 166 41.64 13.53 23.15
CA THR A 166 42.40 14.79 23.02
C THR A 166 43.81 14.56 22.47
N ARG A 167 44.44 13.43 22.80
CA ARG A 167 45.74 13.03 22.23
C ARG A 167 45.68 12.83 20.72
N ILE A 168 44.63 12.16 20.23
CA ILE A 168 44.44 11.90 18.79
C ILE A 168 44.13 13.20 18.05
N GLN A 169 43.35 14.10 18.64
CA GLN A 169 43.10 15.44 18.09
C GLN A 169 44.40 16.21 17.88
N LYS A 170 45.28 16.23 18.90
CA LYS A 170 46.58 16.91 18.83
C LYS A 170 47.47 16.33 17.72
N LEU A 171 47.60 15.00 17.67
CA LEU A 171 48.39 14.33 16.62
C LEU A 171 47.88 14.66 15.21
N ARG A 172 46.55 14.74 15.04
CA ARG A 172 45.94 15.14 13.77
C ARG A 172 46.28 16.58 13.40
N GLN A 173 46.20 17.50 14.36
CA GLN A 173 46.54 18.91 14.14
C GLN A 173 48.00 19.06 13.75
N GLU A 174 48.91 18.40 14.47
CA GLU A 174 50.35 18.39 14.17
C GLU A 174 50.62 17.84 12.76
N TYR A 175 50.05 16.68 12.43
CA TYR A 175 50.15 16.09 11.11
C TYR A 175 49.66 17.02 9.99
N LEU A 176 48.52 17.68 10.18
CA LEU A 176 47.96 18.60 9.18
C LEU A 176 48.83 19.83 8.96
N ILE A 177 49.43 20.37 10.03
CA ILE A 177 50.39 21.48 9.95
C ILE A 177 51.64 21.04 9.18
N GLU A 178 52.18 19.87 9.52
CA GLU A 178 53.40 19.35 8.92
C GLU A 178 53.23 19.05 7.42
N ILE A 179 52.12 18.39 7.04
CA ILE A 179 51.77 18.16 5.63
C ILE A 179 51.59 19.47 4.87
N LYS A 180 51.03 20.50 5.50
CA LYS A 180 50.89 21.82 4.87
C LYS A 180 52.26 22.42 4.57
N ASN A 181 53.17 22.39 5.55
CA ASN A 181 54.53 22.90 5.37
C ASN A 181 55.27 22.15 4.26
N PHE A 182 55.16 20.81 4.20
CA PHE A 182 55.78 20.03 3.12
C PHE A 182 55.23 20.35 1.73
N ARG A 183 53.94 20.72 1.62
CA ARG A 183 53.35 21.19 0.37
C ARG A 183 53.87 22.57 -0.02
N ASP A 184 54.01 23.47 0.96
CA ASP A 184 54.52 24.83 0.74
C ASP A 184 56.00 24.81 0.33
N GLU A 185 56.78 23.84 0.83
CA GLU A 185 58.17 23.57 0.43
C GLU A 185 58.30 22.86 -0.94
N GLY A 186 57.19 22.51 -1.59
CA GLY A 186 57.20 21.84 -2.90
C GLY A 186 57.66 20.38 -2.87
N ARG A 187 57.58 19.70 -1.71
CA ARG A 187 57.98 18.29 -1.60
C ARG A 187 56.98 17.36 -2.27
N PHE A 188 57.48 16.29 -2.88
CA PHE A 188 56.64 15.23 -3.43
C PHE A 188 56.13 14.32 -2.31
N ILE A 189 54.81 14.27 -2.11
CA ILE A 189 54.18 13.47 -1.05
C ILE A 189 53.52 12.26 -1.69
N CYS A 190 53.99 11.07 -1.31
CA CYS A 190 53.37 9.80 -1.70
C CYS A 190 52.59 9.22 -0.52
N TYR A 191 51.34 8.84 -0.75
CA TYR A 191 50.51 8.17 0.24
C TYR A 191 50.42 6.69 -0.11
N LEU A 192 50.81 5.83 0.83
CA LEU A 192 50.62 4.39 0.76
C LEU A 192 49.51 4.03 1.74
N ASP A 193 48.52 3.27 1.28
CA ASP A 193 47.42 2.78 2.11
C ASP A 193 47.30 1.26 1.94
N GLU A 194 47.01 0.58 3.05
CA GLU A 194 46.65 -0.83 3.08
C GLU A 194 45.16 -0.94 3.36
N THR A 195 44.38 -1.40 2.38
CA THR A 195 42.96 -1.64 2.59
C THR A 195 42.72 -3.07 3.07
N TRP A 196 42.26 -3.20 4.31
CA TRP A 196 41.80 -4.47 4.85
C TRP A 196 40.40 -4.81 4.31
N TYR A 197 40.22 -6.01 3.77
CA TYR A 197 38.89 -6.57 3.52
C TYR A 197 38.49 -7.44 4.71
N ASP A 198 37.36 -7.14 5.31
CA ASP A 198 36.79 -7.94 6.39
C ASP A 198 35.82 -8.97 5.81
N THR A 199 35.97 -10.22 6.23
CA THR A 199 35.03 -11.32 5.90
C THR A 199 33.88 -11.43 6.88
N HIS A 200 33.95 -10.74 8.03
CA HIS A 200 32.91 -10.76 9.06
C HIS A 200 31.97 -9.57 8.85
N ASP A 201 31.21 -9.63 7.76
CA ASP A 201 30.21 -8.61 7.46
C ASP A 201 29.10 -8.69 8.53
N THR A 202 29.05 -7.70 9.41
CA THR A 202 28.02 -7.63 10.46
C THR A 202 26.77 -6.98 9.89
N VAL A 203 25.60 -7.49 10.28
CA VAL A 203 24.32 -6.94 9.81
C VAL A 203 24.21 -5.49 10.28
N ASN A 204 24.30 -4.56 9.33
CA ASN A 204 24.32 -3.12 9.61
C ASN A 204 22.95 -2.46 9.53
N LYS A 205 21.87 -3.20 9.25
CA LYS A 205 20.50 -2.68 9.12
C LYS A 205 19.55 -3.36 10.09
N GLY A 206 18.64 -2.59 10.67
CA GLY A 206 17.63 -3.08 11.60
C GLY A 206 16.49 -2.08 11.80
N TRP A 207 15.50 -2.49 12.60
CA TRP A 207 14.45 -1.59 13.07
C TRP A 207 14.99 -0.68 14.17
N ILE A 208 15.10 0.60 13.88
CA ILE A 208 15.53 1.63 14.82
C ILE A 208 14.40 2.61 15.03
N ASP A 209 14.29 3.14 16.24
CA ASP A 209 13.54 4.36 16.50
C ASP A 209 14.54 5.51 16.76
N ASN A 210 14.03 6.66 17.19
CA ASN A 210 14.90 7.77 17.60
C ASN A 210 15.51 7.56 19.00
N SER A 211 15.27 6.42 19.65
CA SER A 211 15.83 6.08 20.96
C SER A 211 17.29 5.60 20.85
N GLN A 212 17.92 5.43 22.01
CA GLN A 212 19.25 4.85 22.20
C GLN A 212 19.21 3.34 22.47
N GLU A 213 18.02 2.75 22.62
CA GLU A 213 17.84 1.32 22.93
C GLU A 213 18.07 0.39 21.73
N CYS A 214 17.94 0.90 20.49
CA CYS A 214 18.14 0.09 19.27
C CYS A 214 19.60 0.12 18.82
N VAL A 215 20.52 -0.35 19.68
CA VAL A 215 21.95 -0.44 19.39
C VAL A 215 22.41 -1.88 19.64
N LEU A 216 23.05 -2.49 18.65
CA LEU A 216 23.68 -3.80 18.85
C LEU A 216 24.97 -3.63 19.65
N ASP A 217 25.27 -4.57 20.56
CA ASP A 217 26.59 -4.68 21.19
C ASP A 217 27.54 -5.66 20.47
N ALA A 218 27.57 -5.60 19.13
CA ALA A 218 28.61 -6.29 18.36
C ALA A 218 30.00 -5.60 18.52
N PRO A 219 31.09 -6.33 18.80
CA PRO A 219 32.42 -5.73 18.81
C PRO A 219 32.73 -5.11 17.43
N PRO A 220 33.37 -3.92 17.36
CA PRO A 220 33.92 -3.42 16.10
C PRO A 220 34.91 -4.47 15.60
N SER A 221 34.68 -5.02 14.40
CA SER A 221 35.52 -6.08 13.88
C SER A 221 36.99 -5.60 13.78
N ARG A 222 37.92 -6.45 14.23
CA ARG A 222 39.35 -6.27 14.01
C ARG A 222 39.72 -7.12 12.79
N GLY A 223 40.02 -6.49 11.66
CA GLY A 223 40.49 -7.19 10.47
C GLY A 223 41.68 -8.10 10.79
N LYS A 224 41.75 -9.28 10.16
CA LYS A 224 42.87 -10.21 10.32
C LYS A 224 43.89 -10.01 9.21
N THR A 225 45.17 -10.07 9.57
CA THR A 225 46.30 -10.06 8.63
C THR A 225 46.41 -11.40 7.89
N LYS A 226 46.46 -11.38 6.55
CA LYS A 226 47.02 -12.53 5.82
C LYS A 226 48.52 -12.57 6.14
N PRO A 227 49.08 -13.68 6.64
CA PRO A 227 50.53 -13.80 6.75
C PRO A 227 51.11 -13.68 5.34
N GLY A 228 52.10 -12.79 5.17
CA GLY A 228 52.73 -12.52 3.89
C GLY A 228 53.17 -13.82 3.22
N THR A 229 52.72 -14.04 2.00
CA THR A 229 53.20 -15.13 1.16
C THR A 229 54.67 -14.86 0.86
N THR A 230 55.57 -15.57 1.53
CA THR A 230 56.99 -15.56 1.19
C THR A 230 57.13 -16.12 -0.22
N LEU A 231 57.36 -15.25 -1.19
CA LEU A 231 57.76 -15.65 -2.53
C LEU A 231 59.18 -16.21 -2.44
N THR A 232 59.29 -17.54 -2.39
CA THR A 232 60.54 -18.23 -2.72
C THR A 232 60.75 -18.07 -4.23
N ILE A 233 61.72 -17.22 -4.58
CA ILE A 233 62.22 -17.10 -5.95
C ILE A 233 63.11 -18.34 -6.22
N PRO A 234 62.99 -19.00 -7.38
CA PRO A 234 63.81 -20.16 -7.75
C PRO A 234 65.30 -19.83 -7.88
#